data_AF-A0A838VP64-F1
#
_entry.id   AF-A0A838VP64-F1
#
_cell.length_a   1.000
_cell.length_b   1.000
_cell.length_c   1.000
_cell.angle_alpha   90.00
_cell.angle_beta   90.00
_cell.angle_gamma   90.00
#
_symmetry.space_group_name_H-M   'P 1'
#
loop_
_entity.id
_entity.type
_entity.pdbx_description
1 polymer ?
#
loop_
_entity_poly.entity_id
_entity_poly.type
_entity_poly.pdbx_seq_one_letter_code
_entity_poly.pdbx_strand_id
1 'polypeptide(L)'
;MNVPLTPDLEQFVQSQVESGKYTSPEDVMIAALKILVTQEHQDIDSTETSSHEKTPEELGWPSGFFEQTAGCLQDDPLVRYPQGEYEQRETLA
;
A
#
# COMPACT_ATOMS: atom_id res chain seq x y z
N MET A 1 19.88 24.76 -0.30
CA MET A 1 18.86 24.84 0.77
C MET A 1 19.58 24.51 2.07
N ASN A 2 19.52 25.37 3.10
CA ASN A 2 20.25 25.13 4.36
C ASN A 2 19.25 24.64 5.42
N VAL A 3 19.40 23.41 5.88
CA VAL A 3 18.57 22.84 6.94
C VAL A 3 19.43 22.77 8.20
N PRO A 4 19.06 23.46 9.30
CA PRO A 4 19.83 23.39 10.53
C PRO A 4 19.67 21.99 11.15
N LEU A 5 20.79 21.32 11.38
CA LEU A 5 20.85 20.04 12.08
C LEU A 5 21.15 20.28 13.57
N THR A 6 20.74 19.36 14.42
CA THR A 6 21.15 19.38 15.83
C THR A 6 22.60 18.89 15.94
N PRO A 7 23.38 19.34 16.95
CA PRO A 7 24.78 18.94 17.10
C PRO A 7 24.98 17.42 17.22
N ASP A 8 24.01 16.73 17.84
CA ASP A 8 23.97 15.27 17.96
C ASP A 8 23.88 14.59 16.59
N LEU A 9 23.05 15.12 15.69
CA LEU A 9 22.87 14.59 14.36
C LEU A 9 24.08 14.87 13.46
N GLU A 10 24.73 16.03 13.61
CA GLU A 10 25.99 16.33 12.93
C GLU A 10 27.09 15.34 13.32
N GLN A 11 27.19 15.01 14.62
CA GLN A 11 28.14 14.01 15.11
C GLN A 11 27.85 12.61 14.56
N PHE A 12 26.58 12.23 14.47
CA PHE A 12 26.17 10.97 13.85
C PHE A 12 26.57 10.90 12.38
N VAL A 13 26.29 11.96 11.61
CA VAL A 13 26.64 12.03 10.18
C VAL A 13 28.15 11.93 9.98
N GLN A 14 28.93 12.65 10.81
CA GLN A 14 30.39 12.58 10.78
C GLN A 14 30.92 11.17 11.07
N SER A 15 30.36 10.49 12.09
CA SER A 15 30.68 9.10 12.41
C SER A 15 30.40 8.13 11.25
N GLN A 16 29.30 8.32 10.52
CA GLN A 16 28.97 7.51 9.34
C GLN A 16 29.96 7.73 8.18
N VAL A 17 30.47 8.95 8.00
CA VAL A 17 31.51 9.24 7.00
C VAL A 17 32.88 8.69 7.42
N GLU A 18 33.26 8.84 8.69
CA GLU A 18 34.50 8.29 9.26
C GLU A 18 34.54 6.76 9.24
N SER A 19 33.38 6.12 9.38
CA SER A 19 33.26 4.67 9.23
C SER A 19 33.55 4.18 7.80
N GLY A 20 33.64 5.09 6.82
CA GLY A 20 33.86 4.79 5.41
C GLY A 20 32.63 4.23 4.69
N LYS A 21 31.48 4.12 5.38
CA LYS A 21 30.23 3.62 4.82
C LYS A 21 29.61 4.58 3.80
N TYR A 22 29.84 5.88 3.96
CA TYR A 22 29.35 6.92 3.06
C TYR A 22 30.49 7.89 2.72
N THR A 23 30.48 8.42 1.50
CA THR A 23 31.55 9.27 0.98
C THR A 23 31.37 10.74 1.38
N SER A 24 30.15 11.14 1.73
CA SER A 24 29.82 12.51 2.11
C SER A 24 28.65 12.57 3.11
N PRO A 25 28.51 13.68 3.86
CA PRO A 25 27.32 13.95 4.68
C PRO A 25 26.01 13.91 3.88
N GLU A 26 26.05 14.35 2.62
CA GLU A 26 24.90 14.36 1.72
C GLU A 26 24.44 12.93 1.40
N ASP A 27 25.35 11.98 1.21
CA ASP A 27 25.02 10.58 0.96
C ASP A 27 24.30 9.94 2.15
N VAL A 28 24.70 10.29 3.37
CA VAL A 28 24.04 9.83 4.61
C VAL A 28 22.60 10.33 4.63
N MET A 29 22.39 11.60 4.30
CA MET A 29 21.05 12.21 4.25
C MET A 29 20.20 11.58 3.14
N ILE A 30 20.74 11.39 1.94
CA ILE A 30 20.02 10.74 0.84
C ILE A 30 19.63 9.30 1.20
N ALA A 31 20.52 8.54 1.84
CA ALA A 31 20.22 7.20 2.30
C ALA A 31 19.12 7.20 3.38
N ALA A 32 19.20 8.11 4.35
CA ALA A 32 18.17 8.28 5.38
C ALA A 32 16.81 8.63 4.76
N LEU A 33 16.76 9.57 3.80
CA LEU A 33 15.52 9.92 3.10
C LEU A 33 14.97 8.75 2.29
N LYS A 34 15.83 7.97 1.60
CA LYS A 34 15.39 6.77 0.86
C LYS A 34 14.78 5.71 1.78
N ILE A 35 15.38 5.50 2.96
CA ILE A 35 14.83 4.60 3.97
C ILE A 35 13.48 5.12 4.45
N LEU A 36 13.36 6.43 4.73
CA LEU A 36 12.11 7.04 5.16
C LEU A 36 11.00 6.92 4.11
N VAL A 37 11.29 7.16 2.83
CA VAL A 37 10.33 6.97 1.74
C VAL A 37 9.87 5.52 1.63
N THR A 38 10.78 4.57 1.83
CA THR A 38 10.45 3.13 1.81
C THR A 38 9.57 2.75 3.02
N GLN A 39 9.89 3.30 4.19
CA GLN A 39 9.16 3.11 5.44
C GLN A 39 7.74 3.69 5.35
N GLU A 40 7.58 4.93 4.86
CA GLU A 40 6.26 5.56 4.70
C GLU A 40 5.35 4.79 3.72
N HIS A 41 5.92 4.13 2.71
CA HIS A 41 5.16 3.23 1.84
C HIS A 41 4.68 1.94 2.55
N GLN A 42 5.31 1.52 3.66
CA GLN A 42 4.83 0.41 4.49
C GLN A 42 3.82 0.86 5.56
N ASP A 43 3.90 2.11 6.01
CA ASP A 43 3.00 2.64 7.05
C ASP A 43 1.61 3.06 6.50
N ILE A 44 1.47 3.31 5.19
CA ILE A 44 0.13 3.49 4.56
C ILE A 44 -0.64 2.16 4.45
N ASP A 45 0.02 1.02 4.58
CA ASP A 45 -0.60 -0.32 4.64
C ASP A 45 -0.80 -0.81 6.10
N SER A 46 -0.16 -0.16 7.08
CA SER A 46 -0.05 -0.67 8.47
C SER A 46 -0.95 0.00 9.50
N THR A 47 -1.88 0.87 9.11
CA THR A 47 -2.92 1.39 10.03
C THR A 47 -4.36 1.08 9.59
N GLU A 48 -4.62 -0.05 8.93
CA GLU A 48 -5.88 -0.81 9.04
C GLU A 48 -5.66 -2.25 8.55
N THR A 49 -5.16 -3.15 9.40
CA THR A 49 -5.60 -4.57 9.46
C THR A 49 -4.78 -5.32 10.51
N SER A 50 -5.45 -5.61 11.63
CA SER A 50 -4.97 -6.56 12.63
C SER A 50 -4.67 -7.91 11.98
N SER A 51 -3.48 -8.42 12.26
CA SER A 51 -2.87 -9.69 11.85
C SER A 51 -3.60 -10.94 12.33
N HIS A 52 -4.87 -11.10 11.97
CA HIS A 52 -5.59 -12.36 12.04
C HIS A 52 -6.10 -12.65 10.63
N GLU A 53 -5.39 -13.52 9.91
CA GLU A 53 -5.90 -14.10 8.66
C GLU A 53 -7.12 -14.96 9.01
N LYS A 54 -8.29 -14.32 9.04
CA LYS A 54 -9.56 -15.02 9.30
C LYS A 54 -9.82 -15.95 8.14
N THR A 55 -10.12 -17.19 8.49
CA THR A 55 -10.66 -18.16 7.54
C THR A 55 -11.95 -17.60 6.92
N PRO A 56 -12.28 -17.97 5.66
CA PRO A 56 -13.56 -17.63 5.05
C PRO A 56 -14.77 -17.96 5.94
N GLU A 57 -14.71 -19.07 6.68
CA GLU A 57 -15.73 -19.48 7.62
C GLU A 57 -15.89 -18.49 8.79
N GLU A 58 -14.80 -17.93 9.31
CA GLU A 58 -14.82 -16.87 10.34
C GLU A 58 -15.36 -15.53 9.82
N LEU A 59 -15.33 -15.34 8.50
CA LEU A 59 -15.97 -14.20 7.83
C LEU A 59 -17.45 -14.48 7.50
N GLY A 60 -17.99 -15.64 7.92
CA GLY A 60 -19.39 -16.02 7.76
C GLY A 60 -19.70 -16.74 6.44
N TRP A 61 -18.69 -17.16 5.67
CA TRP A 61 -18.91 -17.92 4.46
C TRP A 61 -19.16 -19.40 4.77
N PRO A 62 -20.01 -20.10 3.99
CA PRO A 62 -20.12 -21.55 4.06
C PRO A 62 -18.78 -22.22 3.74
N SER A 63 -18.46 -23.31 4.42
CA SER A 63 -17.22 -24.04 4.14
C SER A 63 -17.19 -24.58 2.72
N GLY A 64 -16.06 -24.43 2.03
CA GLY A 64 -15.88 -24.86 0.64
C GLY A 64 -16.57 -23.98 -0.42
N PHE A 65 -17.13 -22.83 -0.03
CA PHE A 65 -17.89 -21.95 -0.93
C PHE A 65 -17.05 -21.44 -2.12
N PHE A 66 -15.79 -21.07 -1.88
CA PHE A 66 -14.92 -20.51 -2.90
C PHE A 66 -14.47 -21.58 -3.90
N GLU A 67 -14.19 -22.79 -3.43
CA GLU A 67 -13.85 -23.94 -4.27
C GLU A 67 -15.03 -24.37 -5.15
N GLN A 68 -16.25 -24.25 -4.64
CA GLN A 68 -17.46 -24.56 -5.41
C GLN A 68 -17.80 -23.48 -6.44
N THR A 69 -17.51 -22.20 -6.14
CA THR A 69 -17.94 -21.07 -6.97
C THR A 69 -16.86 -20.62 -7.95
N ALA A 70 -15.58 -20.75 -7.60
CA ALA A 70 -14.48 -20.34 -8.46
C ALA A 70 -14.48 -21.18 -9.76
N GLY A 71 -14.62 -20.50 -10.89
CA GLY A 71 -14.62 -21.16 -12.20
C GLY A 71 -15.95 -21.83 -12.59
N CYS A 72 -17.02 -21.71 -11.81
CA CYS A 72 -18.32 -22.30 -12.16
C CYS A 72 -18.92 -21.76 -13.46
N LEU A 73 -18.49 -20.56 -13.89
CA LEU A 73 -18.88 -19.90 -15.14
C LEU A 73 -17.79 -19.98 -16.22
N GLN A 74 -16.80 -20.86 -16.08
CA GLN A 74 -15.73 -20.98 -17.07
C GLN A 74 -16.24 -21.43 -18.45
N ASP A 75 -17.25 -22.31 -18.47
CA ASP A 75 -17.83 -22.87 -19.70
C ASP A 75 -18.94 -22.00 -20.30
N ASP A 76 -19.43 -21.00 -19.56
CA ASP A 76 -20.46 -20.04 -20.00
C ASP A 76 -20.01 -18.60 -19.70
N PRO A 77 -19.21 -17.99 -20.60
CA PRO A 77 -18.62 -16.68 -20.35
C PRO A 77 -19.71 -15.61 -20.26
N LEU A 78 -19.64 -14.79 -19.21
CA LEU A 78 -20.57 -13.69 -19.00
C LEU A 78 -20.54 -12.70 -20.18
N VAL A 79 -21.63 -12.67 -20.97
CA VAL A 79 -21.81 -11.71 -22.07
C VAL A 79 -22.65 -10.53 -21.61
N ARG A 80 -22.12 -9.32 -21.76
CA ARG A 80 -22.89 -8.10 -21.51
C ARG A 80 -23.69 -7.72 -22.76
N TYR A 81 -25.01 -7.79 -22.67
CA TYR A 81 -25.90 -7.30 -23.72
C TYR A 81 -25.90 -5.77 -23.80
N PRO A 82 -26.33 -5.18 -24.93
CA PRO A 82 -26.55 -3.75 -25.04
C PRO A 82 -27.43 -3.25 -23.90
N GLN A 83 -26.99 -2.19 -23.22
CA GLN A 83 -27.85 -1.47 -22.30
C GLN A 83 -28.89 -0.77 -23.17
N GLY A 84 -30.15 -1.18 -23.07
CA GLY A 84 -31.24 -0.58 -23.84
C GLY A 84 -31.45 0.91 -23.54
N GLU A 85 -32.61 1.44 -23.91
CA GLU A 85 -32.91 2.85 -23.68
C GLU A 85 -32.98 3.18 -22.18
N TYR A 86 -32.33 4.26 -21.78
CA TYR A 86 -32.39 4.75 -20.41
C TYR A 86 -33.77 5.35 -20.09
N GLU A 87 -34.22 5.16 -18.86
CA GLU A 87 -35.42 5.86 -18.36
C GLU A 87 -35.16 7.36 -18.29
N GLN A 88 -36.11 8.15 -18.80
CA GLN A 88 -36.06 9.61 -18.68
C GLN A 88 -36.39 9.99 -17.23
N ARG A 89 -35.48 10.71 -16.58
CA ARG A 89 -35.72 11.26 -15.24
C ARG A 89 -36.80 12.34 -15.31
N GLU A 90 -37.58 12.48 -14.25
CA GLU A 90 -38.53 13.59 -14.12
C GLU A 90 -37.78 14.93 -14.17
N THR A 91 -38.37 15.90 -14.89
CA THR A 91 -37.86 17.27 -14.90
C THR A 91 -38.06 17.91 -13.55
N LEU A 92 -37.02 18.54 -13.02
CA LEU A 92 -37.11 19.33 -11.79
C LEU A 92 -38.09 20.49 -12.00
N ALA A 93 -39.13 20.54 -11.16
CA ALA A 93 -40.14 21.60 -11.13
C ALA A 93 -39.69 22.79 -10.27
#